data_AF-A0A812XID7-F1
#
_entry.id   AF-A0A812XID7-F1
#
_cell.length_a   1.000
_cell.length_b   1.000
_cell.length_c   1.000
_cell.angle_alpha   90.00
_cell.angle_beta   90.00
_cell.angle_gamma   90.00
#
_symmetry.space_group_name_H-M   'P 1'
#
loop_
_entity.id
_entity.type
_entity.pdbx_description
1 polymer ?
#
loop_
_entity_poly.entity_id
_entity_poly.type
_entity_poly.pdbx_seq_one_letter_code
_entity_poly.pdbx_strand_id
1 'polypeptide(L)'
;MAEAPTTPPPKRGRRRRDVDLSGLAQAWENEKDVRKGSRKRKCLLQWKDPTKVGIIGFNSLKDNWKVVLHLIDTYCPDSAPSKTVPVDAVKLQVQKFYEEIDVTPRTGLVHCESHSLKMFLTFMNRRHDGSKRKDNRLRALYDELAKHWPPKPRSKKHLVSEEDEASEDEEGDVEAEI
;
A
#
# COMPACT_ATOMS: atom_id res chain seq x y z
N MET A 1 -50.35 -31.46 -16.95
CA MET A 1 -49.22 -31.70 -16.01
C MET A 1 -48.25 -30.55 -16.19
N ALA A 2 -48.11 -29.67 -15.20
CA ALA A 2 -47.23 -28.51 -15.26
C ALA A 2 -46.05 -28.74 -14.30
N GLU A 3 -44.83 -28.71 -14.83
CA GLU A 3 -43.60 -28.82 -14.04
C GLU A 3 -43.38 -27.55 -13.22
N ALA A 4 -43.07 -27.73 -11.94
CA ALA A 4 -42.77 -26.63 -11.03
C ALA A 4 -41.39 -26.02 -11.34
N PRO A 5 -41.25 -24.68 -11.29
CA PRO A 5 -39.99 -24.01 -11.57
C PRO A 5 -38.97 -24.31 -10.44
N THR A 6 -37.90 -25.02 -10.80
CA THR A 6 -36.76 -25.29 -9.92
C THR A 6 -35.96 -24.01 -9.70
N THR A 7 -36.10 -23.42 -8.52
CA THR A 7 -35.29 -22.28 -8.12
C THR A 7 -33.85 -22.73 -7.86
N PRO A 8 -32.83 -22.10 -8.46
CA PRO A 8 -31.45 -22.47 -8.21
C PRO A 8 -31.07 -22.18 -6.75
N PRO A 9 -30.25 -23.02 -6.11
CA PRO A 9 -29.84 -22.80 -4.72
C PRO A 9 -29.06 -21.49 -4.58
N PRO A 10 -29.21 -20.78 -3.44
CA PRO A 10 -28.48 -19.54 -3.21
C PRO A 10 -26.98 -19.82 -3.29
N LYS A 11 -26.28 -19.08 -4.17
CA LYS A 11 -24.83 -19.13 -4.28
C LYS A 11 -24.26 -18.94 -2.87
N ARG A 12 -23.60 -19.97 -2.32
CA ARG A 12 -22.86 -19.89 -1.06
C ARG A 12 -21.81 -18.78 -1.21
N GLY A 13 -22.18 -17.55 -0.83
CA GLY A 13 -21.24 -16.47 -0.67
C GLY A 13 -20.23 -16.94 0.34
N ARG A 14 -18.97 -17.12 -0.08
CA ARG A 14 -17.86 -17.18 0.87
C ARG A 14 -17.98 -15.91 1.68
N ARG A 15 -18.44 -16.01 2.93
CA ARG A 15 -18.33 -14.93 3.91
C ARG A 15 -16.84 -14.61 3.96
N ARG A 16 -16.41 -13.57 3.23
CA ARG A 16 -15.09 -12.99 3.44
C ARG A 16 -15.14 -12.58 4.91
N ARG A 17 -14.21 -13.08 5.70
CA ARG A 17 -13.99 -12.48 7.02
C ARG A 17 -13.63 -11.03 6.71
N ASP A 18 -14.53 -10.12 7.05
CA ASP A 18 -14.30 -8.69 6.89
C ASP A 18 -13.11 -8.37 7.78
N VAL A 19 -11.99 -8.02 7.16
CA VAL A 19 -10.80 -7.63 7.90
C VAL A 19 -11.06 -6.25 8.44
N ASP A 20 -10.99 -6.10 9.77
CA ASP A 20 -11.15 -4.81 10.39
C ASP A 20 -9.88 -3.99 10.16
N LEU A 21 -10.06 -2.77 9.67
CA LEU A 21 -9.00 -1.77 9.53
C LEU A 21 -9.31 -0.54 10.40
N SER A 22 -10.18 -0.70 11.39
CA SER A 22 -10.48 0.36 12.36
C SER A 22 -9.19 0.85 13.03
N GLY A 23 -9.12 2.16 13.27
CA GLY A 23 -7.93 2.81 13.83
C GLY A 23 -6.82 3.16 12.83
N LEU A 24 -6.84 2.66 11.58
CA LEU A 24 -5.80 2.98 10.60
C LEU A 24 -5.74 4.49 10.26
N ALA A 25 -6.91 5.12 10.08
CA ALA A 25 -6.99 6.56 9.86
C ALA A 25 -6.36 7.36 11.01
N GLN A 26 -6.74 7.01 12.24
CA GLN A 26 -6.22 7.62 13.46
C GLN A 26 -4.71 7.39 13.63
N ALA A 27 -4.20 6.21 13.24
CA ALA A 27 -2.77 5.93 13.25
C ALA A 27 -2.01 6.87 12.28
N TRP A 28 -2.54 7.10 11.08
CA TRP A 28 -1.99 8.08 10.15
C TRP A 28 -2.10 9.52 10.66
N GLU A 29 -3.18 9.88 11.36
CA GLU A 29 -3.36 11.21 11.94
C GLU A 29 -2.36 11.50 13.08
N ASN A 30 -2.13 10.49 13.93
CA ASN A 30 -1.19 10.58 15.05
C ASN A 30 0.27 10.67 14.59
N GLU A 31 0.58 10.17 13.40
CA GLU A 31 1.91 10.27 12.81
C GLU A 31 2.15 11.67 12.22
N LYS A 32 2.91 12.49 12.95
CA LYS A 32 3.15 13.91 12.66
C LYS A 32 3.63 14.17 11.23
N ASP A 33 4.52 13.32 10.70
CA ASP A 33 5.08 13.51 9.36
C ASP A 33 4.06 13.18 8.25
N VAL A 34 3.24 12.15 8.47
CA VAL A 34 2.15 11.79 7.56
C VAL A 34 1.13 12.92 7.56
N ARG A 35 0.64 13.33 8.73
CA ARG A 35 -0.32 14.44 8.87
C ARG A 35 0.19 15.74 8.22
N LYS A 36 1.40 16.18 8.55
CA LYS A 36 1.98 17.42 8.01
C LYS A 36 2.18 17.33 6.50
N GLY A 37 2.71 16.21 6.01
CA GLY A 37 2.91 15.97 4.58
C GLY A 37 1.60 15.96 3.80
N SER A 38 0.58 15.29 4.34
CA SER A 38 -0.72 15.16 3.69
C SER A 38 -1.51 16.46 3.66
N ARG A 39 -1.46 17.28 4.73
CA ARG A 39 -2.06 18.62 4.71
C ARG A 39 -1.38 19.53 3.68
N LYS A 40 -0.05 19.52 3.62
CA LYS A 40 0.72 20.34 2.68
C LYS A 40 0.41 19.97 1.22
N ARG A 41 0.39 18.68 0.91
CA ARG A 41 0.20 18.18 -0.47
C ARG A 41 -1.25 17.95 -0.87
N LYS A 42 -2.17 17.93 0.11
CA LYS A 42 -3.58 17.52 -0.05
C LYS A 42 -3.71 16.09 -0.60
N CYS A 43 -2.77 15.21 -0.26
CA CYS A 43 -2.76 13.80 -0.64
C CYS A 43 -2.10 12.93 0.47
N LEU A 44 -2.61 11.73 0.69
CA LEU A 44 -2.04 10.77 1.65
C LEU A 44 -0.69 10.27 1.14
N LEU A 45 -0.65 9.86 -0.13
CA LEU A 45 0.54 9.27 -0.74
C LEU A 45 1.41 10.31 -1.45
N GLN A 46 2.72 10.18 -1.33
CA GLN A 46 3.72 10.96 -2.03
C GLN A 46 4.20 10.24 -3.28
N TRP A 47 4.22 10.97 -4.39
CA TRP A 47 4.78 10.54 -5.67
C TRP A 47 5.79 11.58 -6.12
N LYS A 48 6.99 11.15 -6.54
CA LYS A 48 8.04 12.08 -7.01
C LYS A 48 7.61 12.84 -8.26
N ASP A 49 6.94 12.13 -9.16
CA ASP A 49 6.48 12.64 -10.45
C ASP A 49 4.98 12.29 -10.62
N PRO A 50 4.14 13.25 -11.04
CA PRO A 50 2.76 12.98 -11.45
C PRO A 50 2.58 11.85 -12.47
N THR A 51 3.54 11.63 -13.37
CA THR A 51 3.51 10.54 -14.37
C THR A 51 3.72 9.16 -13.74
N LYS A 52 4.37 9.10 -12.57
CA LYS A 52 4.68 7.87 -11.84
C LYS A 52 3.60 7.51 -10.81
N VAL A 53 2.47 8.22 -10.78
CA VAL A 53 1.36 7.92 -9.86
C VAL A 53 0.82 6.51 -10.12
N GLY A 54 0.82 5.68 -9.06
CA GLY A 54 0.38 4.29 -9.14
C GLY A 54 1.46 3.29 -9.57
N ILE A 55 2.64 3.75 -10.01
CA ILE A 55 3.78 2.88 -10.30
C ILE A 55 4.49 2.51 -8.99
N ILE A 56 4.32 1.26 -8.57
CA ILE A 56 4.87 0.77 -7.31
C ILE A 56 6.28 0.20 -7.51
N GLY A 57 7.26 0.88 -6.93
CA GLY A 57 8.65 0.46 -6.84
C GLY A 57 9.27 0.81 -5.47
N PHE A 58 10.55 0.47 -5.29
CA PHE A 58 11.25 0.73 -4.03
C PHE A 58 11.32 2.22 -3.67
N ASN A 59 11.45 3.12 -4.66
CA ASN A 59 11.46 4.56 -4.42
C ASN A 59 10.11 5.04 -3.88
N SER A 60 9.00 4.70 -4.55
CA SER A 60 7.66 5.01 -4.05
C SER A 60 7.38 4.38 -2.67
N LEU A 61 7.93 3.19 -2.38
CA LEU A 61 7.77 2.53 -1.09
C LEU A 61 8.55 3.27 0.01
N LYS A 62 9.76 3.75 -0.28
CA LYS A 62 10.57 4.59 0.63
C LYS A 62 9.90 5.92 0.94
N ASP A 63 9.28 6.54 -0.06
CA ASP A 63 8.61 7.84 0.12
C ASP A 63 7.33 7.72 0.96
N ASN A 64 6.68 6.55 0.91
CA ASN A 64 5.42 6.28 1.61
C ASN A 64 5.56 5.34 2.81
N TRP A 65 6.78 5.15 3.31
CA TRP A 65 7.09 4.06 4.24
C TRP A 65 6.27 4.11 5.54
N LYS A 66 6.02 5.30 6.12
CA LYS A 66 5.22 5.43 7.35
C LYS A 66 3.76 5.03 7.14
N VAL A 67 3.17 5.47 6.03
CA VAL A 67 1.78 5.13 5.69
C VAL A 67 1.65 3.61 5.51
N VAL A 68 2.59 3.00 4.80
CA VAL A 68 2.62 1.55 4.56
C VAL A 68 2.94 0.78 5.84
N LEU A 69 3.78 1.30 6.73
CA LEU A 69 4.10 0.67 8.01
C LEU A 69 2.85 0.52 8.88
N HIS A 70 2.07 1.59 9.06
CA HIS A 70 0.80 1.51 9.80
C HIS A 70 -0.21 0.57 9.13
N LEU A 71 -0.22 0.50 7.80
CA LEU A 71 -1.05 -0.45 7.08
C LEU A 71 -0.65 -1.90 7.40
N ILE A 72 0.64 -2.21 7.45
CA ILE A 72 1.15 -3.55 7.80
C ILE A 72 0.76 -3.89 9.24
N ASP A 73 1.06 -2.99 10.17
CA ASP A 73 0.79 -3.16 11.60
C ASP A 73 -0.70 -3.40 11.89
N THR A 74 -1.59 -2.74 11.14
CA THR A 74 -3.04 -2.93 11.30
C THR A 74 -3.56 -4.19 10.58
N TYR A 75 -3.14 -4.42 9.35
CA TYR A 75 -3.77 -5.45 8.49
C TYR A 75 -3.14 -6.84 8.63
N CYS A 76 -1.81 -6.92 8.75
CA CYS A 76 -1.10 -8.19 8.71
C CYS A 76 -1.36 -9.13 9.89
N PRO A 77 -1.61 -8.66 11.14
CA PRO A 77 -1.96 -9.55 12.25
C PRO A 77 -3.20 -10.41 12.01
N ASP A 78 -4.26 -9.81 11.43
CA ASP A 78 -5.56 -10.47 11.26
C ASP A 78 -5.73 -11.18 9.91
N SER A 79 -4.76 -11.02 9.01
CA SER A 79 -4.83 -11.54 7.65
C SER A 79 -3.83 -12.66 7.40
N ALA A 80 -4.31 -13.69 6.71
CA ALA A 80 -3.45 -14.78 6.28
C ALA A 80 -2.35 -14.26 5.34
N PRO A 81 -1.14 -14.87 5.39
CA PRO A 81 -0.05 -14.49 4.50
C PRO A 81 -0.47 -14.45 3.04
N SER A 82 0.08 -13.49 2.30
CA SER A 82 -0.19 -13.30 0.88
C SER A 82 -1.60 -12.90 0.47
N LYS A 83 -2.48 -12.56 1.41
CA LYS A 83 -3.76 -11.94 1.06
C LYS A 83 -3.59 -10.48 0.72
N THR A 84 -4.28 -10.03 -0.31
CA THR A 84 -4.38 -8.62 -0.65
C THR A 84 -5.35 -7.93 0.30
N VAL A 85 -4.97 -6.73 0.75
CA VAL A 85 -5.84 -5.89 1.58
C VAL A 85 -7.14 -5.55 0.81
N PRO A 86 -8.31 -5.62 1.46
CA PRO A 86 -9.58 -5.25 0.84
C PRO A 86 -9.63 -3.74 0.56
N VAL A 87 -9.73 -3.36 -0.71
CA VAL A 87 -9.71 -1.96 -1.16
C VAL A 87 -10.85 -1.15 -0.55
N ASP A 88 -12.04 -1.75 -0.40
CA ASP A 88 -13.21 -1.04 0.14
C ASP A 88 -13.00 -0.64 1.61
N ALA A 89 -12.37 -1.51 2.41
CA ALA A 89 -12.04 -1.19 3.80
C ALA A 89 -10.97 -0.09 3.89
N VAL A 90 -9.94 -0.16 3.02
CA VAL A 90 -8.91 0.89 2.92
C VAL A 90 -9.53 2.22 2.51
N LYS A 91 -10.46 2.20 1.54
CA LYS A 91 -11.16 3.39 1.06
C LYS A 91 -11.90 4.13 2.17
N LEU A 92 -12.55 3.39 3.07
CA LEU A 92 -13.19 3.98 4.24
C LEU A 92 -12.17 4.65 5.17
N GLN A 93 -11.00 4.05 5.39
CA GLN A 93 -9.97 4.63 6.25
C GLN A 93 -9.29 5.84 5.61
N VAL A 94 -9.02 5.81 4.30
CA VAL A 94 -8.48 6.97 3.57
C VAL A 94 -9.46 8.14 3.61
N GLN A 95 -10.77 7.88 3.43
CA GLN A 95 -11.79 8.90 3.53
C GLN A 95 -11.86 9.50 4.95
N LYS A 96 -11.88 8.66 6.00
CA LYS A 96 -11.86 9.13 7.40
C LYS A 96 -10.63 9.98 7.71
N PHE A 97 -9.46 9.57 7.25
CA PHE A 97 -8.24 10.34 7.43
C PHE A 97 -8.36 11.74 6.83
N TYR A 98 -8.91 11.87 5.63
CA TYR A 98 -9.15 13.18 4.99
C TYR A 98 -10.13 14.06 5.77
N GLU A 99 -11.19 13.46 6.34
CA GLU A 99 -12.13 14.13 7.23
C GLU A 99 -11.42 14.63 8.51
N GLU A 100 -10.57 13.80 9.14
CA GLU A 100 -9.81 14.14 10.35
C GLU A 100 -8.77 15.26 10.13
N ILE A 101 -8.10 15.28 8.97
CA ILE A 101 -7.10 16.32 8.68
C ILE A 101 -7.71 17.59 8.07
N ASP A 102 -9.02 17.65 7.89
CA ASP A 102 -9.79 18.74 7.26
C ASP A 102 -9.30 19.07 5.84
N VAL A 103 -9.19 18.03 5.00
CA VAL A 103 -8.77 18.15 3.60
C VAL A 103 -9.82 17.52 2.70
N THR A 104 -10.37 18.28 1.76
CA THR A 104 -11.24 17.74 0.72
C THR A 104 -10.40 17.12 -0.41
N PRO A 105 -10.44 15.79 -0.60
CA PRO A 105 -9.67 15.13 -1.65
C PRO A 105 -10.26 15.42 -3.03
N ARG A 106 -9.42 15.41 -4.07
CA ARG A 106 -9.88 15.51 -5.46
C ARG A 106 -10.71 14.29 -5.84
N THR A 107 -11.61 14.46 -6.81
CA THR A 107 -12.43 13.37 -7.35
C THR A 107 -11.55 12.19 -7.77
N GLY A 108 -11.87 10.99 -7.28
CA GLY A 108 -11.14 9.76 -7.58
C GLY A 108 -9.84 9.56 -6.79
N LEU A 109 -9.31 10.57 -6.10
CA LEU A 109 -8.04 10.44 -5.36
C LEU A 109 -8.09 9.34 -4.30
N VAL A 110 -9.17 9.31 -3.51
CA VAL A 110 -9.40 8.27 -2.49
C VAL A 110 -9.36 6.87 -3.11
N HIS A 111 -9.94 6.69 -4.30
CA HIS A 111 -9.92 5.42 -5.00
C HIS A 111 -8.51 5.04 -5.45
N CYS A 112 -7.79 5.97 -6.08
CA CYS A 112 -6.41 5.76 -6.52
C CYS A 112 -5.50 5.39 -5.35
N GLU A 113 -5.53 6.13 -4.26
CA GLU A 113 -4.67 5.89 -3.10
C GLU A 113 -4.99 4.56 -2.41
N SER A 114 -6.27 4.22 -2.28
CA SER A 114 -6.68 2.92 -1.72
C SER A 114 -6.17 1.76 -2.57
N HIS A 115 -6.20 1.91 -3.89
CA HIS A 115 -5.65 0.91 -4.81
C HIS A 115 -4.12 0.85 -4.70
N SER A 116 -3.43 1.99 -4.63
CA SER A 116 -1.97 2.05 -4.46
C SER A 116 -1.51 1.39 -3.16
N LEU A 117 -2.22 1.60 -2.05
CA LEU A 117 -1.95 0.93 -0.76
C LEU A 117 -2.05 -0.60 -0.87
N LYS A 118 -3.08 -1.11 -1.56
CA LYS A 118 -3.16 -2.53 -1.88
C LYS A 118 -1.96 -3.01 -2.71
N MET A 119 -1.54 -2.21 -3.69
CA MET A 119 -0.42 -2.57 -4.56
C MET A 119 0.93 -2.52 -3.83
N PHE A 120 1.13 -1.60 -2.88
CA PHE A 120 2.31 -1.59 -2.00
C PHE A 120 2.44 -2.89 -1.21
N LEU A 121 1.37 -3.32 -0.53
CA LEU A 121 1.40 -4.56 0.25
C LEU A 121 1.60 -5.78 -0.65
N THR A 122 0.96 -5.79 -1.83
CA THR A 122 1.15 -6.85 -2.84
C THR A 122 2.60 -6.90 -3.32
N PHE A 123 3.20 -5.74 -3.61
CA PHE A 123 4.58 -5.60 -4.05
C PHE A 123 5.54 -6.14 -2.98
N MET A 124 5.37 -5.72 -1.73
CA MET A 124 6.19 -6.19 -0.61
C MET A 124 6.07 -7.69 -0.43
N ASN A 125 4.86 -8.25 -0.41
CA ASN A 125 4.68 -9.69 -0.25
C ASN A 125 5.25 -10.54 -1.40
N ARG A 126 5.42 -9.96 -2.60
CA ARG A 126 6.11 -10.62 -3.72
C ARG A 126 7.63 -10.58 -3.57
N ARG A 127 8.15 -9.51 -2.96
CA ARG A 127 9.58 -9.25 -2.78
C ARG A 127 10.07 -9.51 -1.35
N HIS A 128 9.23 -10.13 -0.53
CA HIS A 128 9.57 -10.48 0.84
C HIS A 128 10.48 -11.71 0.87
N ASP A 129 11.78 -11.46 0.73
CA ASP A 129 12.87 -12.44 0.74
C ASP A 129 13.69 -12.39 2.05
N GLY A 130 13.17 -11.69 3.06
CA GLY A 130 13.83 -11.42 4.34
C GLY A 130 14.48 -10.03 4.41
N SER A 131 15.02 -9.70 5.58
CA SER A 131 15.55 -8.37 5.89
C SER A 131 17.04 -8.22 5.56
N LYS A 132 17.35 -8.15 4.26
CA LYS A 132 18.72 -7.90 3.78
C LYS A 132 18.89 -6.53 3.12
N ARG A 133 17.92 -5.63 3.30
CA ARG A 133 17.90 -4.33 2.63
C ARG A 133 18.87 -3.36 3.32
N LYS A 134 19.68 -2.65 2.53
CA LYS A 134 20.62 -1.62 3.04
C LYS A 134 19.89 -0.38 3.60
N ASP A 135 18.77 -0.02 2.98
CA ASP A 135 17.98 1.15 3.36
C ASP A 135 17.19 0.90 4.66
N ASN A 136 17.31 1.81 5.64
CA ASN A 136 16.69 1.68 6.95
C ASN A 136 15.16 1.65 6.91
N ARG A 137 14.54 2.42 6.00
CA ARG A 137 13.07 2.51 5.88
C ARG A 137 12.51 1.24 5.26
N LEU A 138 13.13 0.77 4.18
CA LEU A 138 12.76 -0.50 3.56
C LEU A 138 12.96 -1.66 4.53
N ARG A 139 14.08 -1.68 5.26
CA ARG A 139 14.35 -2.68 6.28
C ARG A 139 13.24 -2.71 7.35
N ALA A 140 12.88 -1.55 7.92
CA ALA A 140 11.80 -1.47 8.91
C ALA A 140 10.46 -2.02 8.38
N LEU A 141 10.11 -1.71 7.14
CA LEU A 141 8.91 -2.23 6.48
C LEU A 141 8.91 -3.76 6.35
N TYR A 142 10.03 -4.34 5.88
CA TYR A 142 10.14 -5.79 5.72
C TYR A 142 10.29 -6.51 7.06
N ASP A 143 10.93 -5.90 8.05
CA ASP A 143 11.01 -6.42 9.43
C ASP A 143 9.62 -6.48 10.05
N GLU A 144 8.81 -5.42 9.92
CA GLU A 144 7.44 -5.41 10.41
C GLU A 144 6.60 -6.47 9.71
N LEU A 145 6.69 -6.56 8.38
CA LEU A 145 5.98 -7.59 7.61
C LEU A 145 6.39 -9.01 8.05
N ALA A 146 7.68 -9.23 8.34
CA ALA A 146 8.21 -10.52 8.73
C ALA A 146 7.72 -11.02 10.10
N LYS A 147 7.31 -10.12 11.00
CA LYS A 147 6.68 -10.50 12.28
C LYS A 147 5.38 -11.27 12.08
N HIS A 148 4.64 -10.95 11.02
CA HIS A 148 3.33 -11.53 10.75
C HIS A 148 3.37 -12.59 9.65
N TRP A 149 4.11 -12.33 8.57
CA TRP A 149 4.12 -13.17 7.38
C TRP A 149 5.54 -13.66 7.12
N PRO A 150 5.80 -14.99 7.12
CA PRO A 150 7.16 -15.49 6.90
C PRO A 150 7.69 -15.14 5.51
N PRO A 151 9.01 -14.89 5.36
CA PRO A 151 9.63 -14.63 4.07
C PRO A 151 9.50 -15.84 3.15
N LYS A 152 9.34 -15.57 1.85
CA LYS A 152 9.22 -16.63 0.84
C LYS A 152 10.61 -17.07 0.40
N PRO A 153 10.90 -18.38 0.34
CA PRO A 153 12.14 -18.86 -0.26
C PRO A 153 12.14 -18.51 -1.75
N ARG A 154 13.06 -17.64 -2.18
CA ARG A 154 13.21 -17.26 -3.59
C ARG A 154 13.84 -18.43 -4.37
N SER A 155 13.16 -18.90 -5.42
CA SER A 155 13.76 -19.79 -6.42
C SER A 155 14.84 -19.03 -7.18
N LYS A 156 16.07 -19.58 -7.23
CA LYS A 156 17.26 -18.97 -7.85
C LYS A 156 17.14 -18.64 -9.35
N LYS A 157 16.04 -19.00 -10.03
CA LYS A 157 15.86 -18.78 -11.48
C LYS A 157 15.61 -17.32 -11.89
N HIS A 158 15.42 -16.39 -10.95
CA HIS A 158 15.04 -15.00 -11.24
C HIS A 158 16.08 -13.99 -10.72
N LEU A 159 17.37 -14.30 -10.88
CA LEU A 159 18.50 -13.58 -10.27
C LEU A 159 19.19 -12.56 -11.20
N VAL A 160 18.75 -12.37 -12.45
CA VAL A 160 19.56 -11.67 -13.48
C VAL A 160 18.85 -10.43 -14.08
N SER A 161 18.06 -9.66 -13.32
CA SER A 161 17.42 -8.47 -13.96
C SER A 161 17.03 -7.28 -13.08
N GLU A 162 17.09 -7.34 -11.74
CA GLU A 162 16.40 -6.31 -10.93
C GLU A 162 17.33 -5.46 -10.03
N GLU A 163 18.64 -5.68 -10.04
CA GLU A 163 19.59 -4.78 -9.36
C GLU A 163 20.06 -3.61 -10.25
N ASP A 164 19.74 -3.62 -11.55
CA ASP A 164 20.15 -2.61 -12.55
C ASP A 164 19.15 -1.45 -12.79
N GLU A 165 17.97 -1.41 -12.14
CA GLU A 165 17.08 -0.22 -12.19
C GLU A 165 17.31 0.76 -11.01
N ALA A 166 18.41 0.57 -10.27
CA ALA A 166 18.83 1.47 -9.19
C ALA A 166 19.86 2.53 -9.62
N SER A 167 20.29 2.53 -10.88
CA SER A 167 21.19 3.52 -11.45
C SER A 167 20.44 4.53 -12.32
N GLU A 168 20.75 5.80 -12.10
CA GLU A 168 20.55 6.95 -13.00
C GLU A 168 19.15 7.59 -13.03
N ASP A 169 18.91 8.47 -12.06
CA ASP A 169 18.29 9.78 -12.30
C ASP A 169 19.18 10.80 -11.53
N GLU A 170 20.42 11.02 -11.99
CA GLU A 170 21.14 12.27 -11.71
C GLU A 170 20.49 13.34 -12.57
N GLU A 171 19.62 14.17 -11.96
CA GLU A 171 19.17 15.40 -12.60
C GLU A 171 20.36 16.36 -12.68
N GLY A 172 20.88 16.52 -13.90
CA GLY A 172 21.77 17.62 -14.25
C GLY A 172 21.04 18.94 -14.03
N ASP A 173 21.54 19.69 -13.05
CA ASP A 173 21.24 21.10 -12.83
C ASP A 173 21.75 21.89 -14.04
N VAL A 174 20.86 22.42 -14.87
CA VAL A 174 21.20 23.47 -15.83
C VAL A 174 20.46 24.72 -15.40
N GLU A 175 21.18 25.48 -14.59
CA GLU A 175 20.91 26.85 -14.18
C GLU A 175 20.58 27.69 -15.44
N ALA A 176 19.31 28.09 -15.56
CA ALA A 176 18.91 29.11 -16.53
C ALA A 176 19.03 30.47 -15.84
N GLU A 177 20.18 31.12 -15.99
CA GLU A 177 20.31 32.56 -15.76
C GLU A 177 19.34 33.32 -16.69
N ILE A 178 18.56 34.23 -16.11
CA ILE A 178 17.87 35.33 -16.80
C ILE A 178 18.55 36.62 -16.38
#